data_AF-A0A257NSP1-F1
#
_entry.id   AF-A0A257NSP1-F1
#
_cell.length_a   1.000
_cell.length_b   1.000
_cell.length_c   1.000
_cell.angle_alpha   90.00
_cell.angle_beta   90.00
_cell.angle_gamma   90.00
#
_symmetry.space_group_name_H-M   'P 1'
#
loop_
_entity.id
_entity.type
_entity.pdbx_description
1 polymer ?
#
loop_
_entity_poly.entity_id
_entity_poly.type
_entity_poly.pdbx_seq_one_letter_code
_entity_poly.pdbx_strand_id
1 'polypeptide(L)'
;MSELPKTDGEAPEPRLNLAGKLARGFLHSKITALIMIALTLFGLMAFFITPRLYNPEIVVPGAQILVQRVGNSAQQIQEQVVKP
;
A
#
# COMPACT_ATOMS: atom_id res chain seq x y z
N MET A 1 -43.94 49.75 -26.37
CA MET A 1 -44.39 48.91 -25.25
C MET A 1 -44.53 47.50 -25.76
N SER A 2 -43.47 46.72 -25.62
CA SER A 2 -43.45 45.26 -25.80
C SER A 2 -42.03 44.84 -25.47
N GLU A 3 -41.80 44.68 -24.17
CA GLU A 3 -40.53 44.25 -23.60
C GLU A 3 -40.13 42.90 -24.22
N LEU A 4 -38.87 42.81 -24.66
CA LEU A 4 -38.27 41.55 -25.09
C LEU A 4 -38.26 40.59 -23.89
N PRO A 5 -38.66 39.32 -24.08
CA PRO A 5 -38.61 38.34 -23.01
C PRO A 5 -37.15 38.15 -22.58
N LYS A 6 -36.87 38.52 -21.34
CA LYS A 6 -35.61 38.25 -20.66
C LYS A 6 -35.45 36.74 -20.58
N THR A 7 -34.56 36.19 -21.40
CA THR A 7 -34.15 34.79 -21.28
C THR A 7 -33.27 34.70 -20.06
N ASP A 8 -33.87 34.31 -18.95
CA ASP A 8 -33.18 33.97 -17.72
C ASP A 8 -32.40 32.66 -17.96
N GLY A 9 -31.24 32.80 -18.60
CA GLY A 9 -30.30 31.72 -18.85
C GLY A 9 -29.61 31.28 -17.56
N GLU A 10 -30.36 30.71 -16.62
CA GLU A 10 -29.79 29.85 -15.59
C GLU A 10 -29.58 28.47 -16.22
N ALA A 11 -28.36 28.24 -16.72
CA ALA A 11 -27.92 26.90 -17.04
C ALA A 11 -28.10 26.02 -15.77
N PRO A 12 -28.65 24.80 -15.86
CA PRO A 12 -28.86 23.96 -14.69
C PRO A 12 -27.50 23.71 -14.03
N GLU A 13 -27.33 24.16 -12.78
CA GLU A 13 -26.16 23.89 -11.96
C GLU A 13 -25.77 22.41 -12.11
N PRO A 14 -24.57 22.10 -12.64
CA PRO A 14 -24.19 20.72 -12.89
C PRO A 14 -24.30 19.94 -11.59
N ARG A 15 -25.14 18.90 -11.57
CA ARG A 15 -25.28 18.04 -10.38
C ARG A 15 -23.95 17.33 -10.15
N LEU A 16 -23.15 17.87 -9.23
CA LEU A 16 -21.85 17.32 -8.86
C LEU A 16 -22.04 15.90 -8.31
N ASN A 17 -21.38 14.93 -8.96
CA ASN A 17 -21.23 13.58 -8.45
C ASN A 17 -20.33 13.57 -7.19
N LEU A 18 -20.13 12.41 -6.58
CA LEU A 18 -19.36 12.29 -5.34
C LEU A 18 -17.94 12.87 -5.48
N ALA A 19 -17.28 12.62 -6.62
CA ALA A 19 -15.97 13.17 -6.94
C ALA A 19 -15.99 14.70 -7.06
N GLY A 20 -17.02 15.27 -7.69
CA GLY A 20 -17.22 16.72 -7.82
C GLY A 20 -17.47 17.41 -6.47
N LYS A 21 -18.20 16.75 -5.55
CA LYS A 21 -18.41 17.26 -4.19
C LYS A 21 -17.11 17.28 -3.38
N LEU A 22 -16.27 16.25 -3.52
CA LEU A 22 -14.95 16.21 -2.90
C LEU A 22 -14.03 17.28 -3.51
N ALA A 23 -13.95 17.34 -4.84
CA ALA A 23 -13.11 18.32 -5.55
C ALA A 23 -13.46 19.77 -5.16
N ARG A 24 -14.75 20.10 -5.00
CA ARG A 24 -15.20 21.42 -4.53
C ARG A 24 -14.64 21.77 -3.15
N GLY A 25 -14.50 20.80 -2.25
CA GLY A 25 -13.87 20.99 -0.93
C GLY A 25 -12.38 21.31 -1.00
N PHE A 26 -11.67 20.77 -2.00
CA PHE A 26 -10.23 21.00 -2.19
C PHE A 26 -9.88 22.19 -3.09
N LEU A 27 -10.81 22.66 -3.93
CA LEU A 27 -10.53 23.65 -4.98
C LEU A 27 -10.08 25.02 -4.45
N HIS A 28 -10.72 25.50 -3.37
CA HIS A 28 -10.42 26.81 -2.76
C HIS A 28 -9.79 26.69 -1.36
N SER A 29 -9.49 25.47 -0.92
CA SER A 29 -8.98 25.24 0.43
C SER A 29 -7.46 25.35 0.48
N LYS A 30 -6.97 26.19 1.39
CA LYS A 30 -5.53 26.26 1.74
C LYS A 30 -5.00 24.92 2.29
N ILE A 31 -5.89 24.07 2.79
CA ILE A 31 -5.57 22.72 3.28
C ILE A 31 -5.03 21.84 2.15
N THR A 32 -5.46 22.02 0.90
CA THR A 32 -4.98 21.24 -0.24
C THR A 32 -3.47 21.38 -0.43
N ALA A 33 -2.95 22.62 -0.35
CA ALA A 33 -1.52 22.87 -0.44
C ALA A 33 -0.76 22.25 0.75
N LEU A 34 -1.31 22.33 1.96
CA LEU A 34 -0.72 21.69 3.14
C LEU A 34 -0.68 20.16 3.01
N ILE A 35 -1.75 19.53 2.52
CA ILE A 35 -1.79 18.08 2.27
C ILE A 35 -0.76 17.68 1.23
N MET A 36 -0.63 18.44 0.13
CA MET A 36 0.39 18.16 -0.88
C MET A 36 1.78 18.15 -0.26
N ILE A 37 2.14 19.19 0.52
CA ILE A 37 3.43 19.27 1.20
C ILE A 37 3.60 18.10 2.17
N ALA A 38 2.59 17.79 2.99
CA ALA A 38 2.66 16.69 3.95
C ALA A 38 2.89 15.34 3.27
N LEU A 39 2.17 15.04 2.18
CA LEU A 39 2.34 13.81 1.41
C LEU A 39 3.71 13.75 0.73
N THR A 40 4.21 14.87 0.20
CA THR A 40 5.56 14.94 -0.36
C THR A 40 6.62 14.67 0.70
N LEU A 41 6.53 15.32 1.86
CA LEU A 41 7.48 15.09 2.96
C LEU A 41 7.41 13.67 3.48
N PHE A 42 6.22 13.10 3.60
CA PHE A 42 6.03 11.71 3.98
C PHE A 42 6.65 10.74 2.97
N GLY A 43 6.46 10.98 1.67
CA GLY A 43 7.08 10.20 0.60
C GLY A 43 8.61 10.30 0.61
N LEU A 44 9.16 11.50 0.81
CA LEU A 44 10.60 11.71 0.96
C LEU A 44 11.13 10.96 2.17
N MET A 45 10.48 11.07 3.32
CA MET A 45 10.84 10.35 4.53
C MET A 45 10.83 8.84 4.30
N ALA A 46 9.78 8.29 3.68
CA ALA A 46 9.70 6.88 3.35
C ALA A 46 10.83 6.45 2.41
N PHE A 47 11.17 7.26 1.41
CA PHE A 47 12.28 7.00 0.50
C PHE A 47 13.63 6.92 1.22
N PHE A 48 13.87 7.78 2.23
CA PHE A 48 15.09 7.74 3.02
C PHE A 48 15.13 6.58 4.03
N ILE A 49 13.99 6.20 4.60
CA ILE A 49 13.91 5.15 5.62
C ILE A 49 13.88 3.74 5.01
N THR A 50 13.34 3.57 3.80
CA THR A 50 13.18 2.26 3.16
C THR A 50 14.56 1.59 2.94
N PRO A 51 14.83 0.44 3.58
CA PRO A 51 16.11 -0.24 3.44
C PRO A 51 16.26 -0.76 2.01
N ARG A 52 17.45 -0.56 1.43
CA ARG A 52 17.78 -1.08 0.11
C ARG A 52 18.56 -2.37 0.26
N LEU A 53 17.97 -3.48 -0.17
CA LEU A 53 18.65 -4.77 -0.25
C LEU A 53 19.10 -5.00 -1.69
N TYR A 54 20.40 -5.20 -1.92
CA TYR A 54 20.95 -5.50 -3.24
C TYR A 54 20.44 -6.84 -3.78
N ASN A 55 20.30 -7.80 -2.87
CA ASN A 55 19.74 -9.10 -3.15
C ASN A 55 18.52 -9.27 -2.24
N PRO A 56 17.36 -9.69 -2.76
CA PRO A 56 16.28 -10.10 -1.88
C PRO A 56 16.80 -11.23 -0.98
N GLU A 57 16.42 -11.21 0.29
CA GLU A 57 16.76 -12.31 1.18
C GLU A 57 15.95 -13.54 0.77
N ILE A 58 16.57 -14.44 0.00
CA ILE A 58 15.99 -15.70 -0.43
C ILE A 58 16.40 -16.75 0.62
N VAL A 59 15.65 -16.80 1.72
CA VAL A 59 15.73 -17.95 2.63
C VAL A 59 14.85 -19.06 2.06
N VAL A 60 15.49 -20.16 1.65
CA VAL A 60 14.73 -21.39 1.40
C VAL A 60 14.24 -21.86 2.77
N PRO A 61 12.92 -22.03 2.99
CA PRO A 61 12.42 -22.53 4.25
C PRO A 61 12.96 -23.95 4.47
N GLY A 62 13.93 -24.06 5.38
CA GLY A 62 14.57 -25.31 5.75
C GLY A 62 14.47 -25.51 7.26
N ALA A 63 14.01 -26.68 7.68
CA ALA A 63 14.07 -27.11 9.07
C ALA A 63 15.16 -28.17 9.19
N GLN A 64 16.06 -28.04 10.16
CA GLN A 64 17.07 -29.04 10.45
C GLN A 64 16.67 -29.81 11.71
N ILE A 65 16.45 -31.12 11.57
CA ILE A 65 16.16 -32.01 12.70
C ILE A 65 17.47 -32.73 13.04
N LEU A 66 18.05 -32.40 14.20
CA LEU A 66 19.22 -33.08 14.72
C LEU A 66 18.79 -34.09 15.78
N VAL A 67 19.10 -35.36 15.57
CA VAL A 67 18.85 -36.43 16.55
C VAL A 67 20.18 -37.04 16.95
N GLN A 68 20.54 -36.94 18.23
CA GLN A 68 21.71 -37.61 18.79
C GLN A 68 21.29 -38.89 19.48
N ARG A 69 21.79 -40.03 18.99
CA ARG A 69 21.56 -41.34 19.61
C ARG A 69 22.86 -42.15 19.61
N VAL A 70 23.48 -42.19 20.79
CA VAL A 70 24.80 -42.80 21.01
C VAL A 70 24.64 -44.31 21.16
N GLY A 71 25.49 -45.09 20.48
CA GLY A 71 25.55 -46.56 20.62
C GLY A 71 24.71 -47.37 19.63
N ASN A 72 23.98 -46.72 18.70
CA ASN A 72 23.26 -47.42 17.64
C ASN A 72 24.08 -47.56 16.36
N SER A 73 23.92 -48.68 15.65
CA SER A 73 24.53 -48.88 14.34
C SER A 73 23.86 -47.99 13.28
N ALA A 74 24.59 -47.67 12.20
CA ALA A 74 24.09 -46.82 11.11
C ALA A 74 22.78 -47.36 10.50
N GLN A 75 22.64 -48.69 10.38
CA GLN A 75 21.43 -49.34 9.88
C GLN A 75 20.21 -49.13 10.80
N GLN A 76 20.40 -49.20 12.12
CA GLN A 76 19.31 -48.98 13.07
C GLN A 76 18.86 -47.51 13.12
N ILE A 77 19.78 -46.55 12.97
CA ILE A 77 19.44 -45.12 12.89
C ILE A 77 18.62 -44.84 11.63
N GLN A 78 19.01 -45.43 10.49
CA GLN A 78 18.27 -45.31 9.23
C GLN A 78 16.82 -45.80 9.38
N GLU A 79 16.62 -46.97 9.98
CA GLU A 79 15.29 -47.60 10.09
C GLU A 79 14.38 -46.97 11.16
N GLN A 80 14.94 -46.45 12.24
CA GLN A 80 14.17 -45.99 13.42
C GLN A 80 14.08 -44.47 13.56
N VAL A 81 14.90 -43.71 12.84
CA VAL A 81 14.96 -42.24 12.97
C VAL A 81 14.82 -41.52 11.63
N VAL A 82 15.42 -42.05 10.56
CA VAL A 82 15.41 -41.39 9.23
C VAL A 82 14.24 -41.85 8.34
N LYS A 83 13.93 -43.15 8.33
CA LYS A 83 12.80 -43.75 7.63
C LYS A 83 11.41 -43.71 8.32
N PRO A 84 11.22 -43.37 9.61
CA PRO A 84 9.89 -43.36 10.21
C PRO A 84 8.93 -42.37 9.55
#